data_AF-A0A6P0WG74-F1
#
_entry.id   AF-A0A6P0WG74-F1
#
_cell.length_a   1.000
_cell.length_b   1.000
_cell.length_c   1.000
_cell.angle_alpha   90.00
_cell.angle_beta   90.00
_cell.angle_gamma   90.00
#
_symmetry.space_group_name_H-M   'P 1'
#
loop_
_entity.id
_entity.type
_entity.pdbx_description
1 polymer ?
#
loop_
_entity_poly.entity_id
_entity_poly.type
_entity_poly.pdbx_seq_one_letter_code
_entity_poly.pdbx_strand_id
1 'polypeptide(L)'
;MIAIYPGSFDPITLGHLDIIQRGCRLFDKVIVTVLRNPNKSPLFTVLERVEQIKLCTQHLPNVEVDSFTGLTVEYAKLKKAQVLLRGLRVLSDFEKELQMAHTNHTLWDEIETVFLATSNEYSFLSSSVVKEIAKFGGSVDHLVPQQVALDIYRCYAKNHPGTTHPSKTNPQTPLNPLILDQET
;
A
#
# COMPACT_ATOMS: atom_id res chain seq x y z
N MET A 1 -19.60 1.59 -13.58
CA MET A 1 -18.67 0.48 -13.82
C MET A 1 -17.98 0.05 -12.53
N ILE A 2 -17.78 -1.25 -12.33
CA ILE A 2 -17.08 -1.82 -11.15
C ILE A 2 -15.61 -2.06 -11.52
N ALA A 3 -14.69 -1.58 -10.68
CA ALA A 3 -13.27 -1.87 -10.78
C ALA A 3 -12.81 -2.74 -9.60
N ILE A 4 -11.90 -3.68 -9.87
CA ILE A 4 -11.18 -4.41 -8.84
C ILE A 4 -9.77 -3.84 -8.74
N TYR A 5 -9.35 -3.48 -7.53
CA TYR A 5 -7.96 -3.15 -7.21
C TYR A 5 -7.32 -4.34 -6.48
N PRO A 6 -6.71 -5.29 -7.21
CA PRO A 6 -6.13 -6.47 -6.61
C PRO A 6 -4.75 -6.15 -6.03
N GLY A 7 -4.35 -6.82 -4.95
CA GLY A 7 -3.02 -6.63 -4.39
C GLY A 7 -2.71 -7.54 -3.22
N SER A 8 -1.43 -7.60 -2.86
CA SER A 8 -1.02 -8.29 -1.63
C SER A 8 -1.31 -7.45 -0.39
N PHE A 9 -1.19 -6.12 -0.46
CA PHE A 9 -1.45 -5.19 0.65
C PHE A 9 -0.84 -5.64 1.99
N ASP A 10 0.45 -5.96 1.99
CA ASP A 10 1.15 -6.54 3.16
C ASP A 10 2.29 -5.63 3.66
N PRO A 11 1.98 -4.50 4.33
CA PRO A 11 0.63 -3.98 4.61
C PRO A 11 0.13 -3.01 3.52
N ILE A 12 -1.11 -2.52 3.67
CA ILE A 12 -1.57 -1.33 2.94
C ILE A 12 -0.69 -0.11 3.29
N THR A 13 -0.49 0.79 2.33
CA THR A 13 0.39 1.97 2.45
C THR A 13 -0.34 3.22 1.98
N LEU A 14 0.23 4.41 2.24
CA LEU A 14 -0.34 5.67 1.72
C LEU A 14 -0.41 5.68 0.19
N GLY A 15 0.56 5.08 -0.50
CA GLY A 15 0.54 4.92 -1.95
C GLY A 15 -0.63 4.07 -2.45
N HIS A 16 -0.98 2.98 -1.74
CA HIS A 16 -2.19 2.21 -2.08
C HIS A 16 -3.46 3.02 -1.87
N LEU A 17 -3.53 3.82 -0.79
CA LEU A 17 -4.70 4.65 -0.50
C LEU A 17 -4.91 5.76 -1.54
N ASP A 18 -3.84 6.36 -2.06
CA ASP A 18 -3.93 7.31 -3.18
C ASP A 18 -4.65 6.69 -4.39
N ILE A 19 -4.25 5.47 -4.77
CA ILE A 19 -4.86 4.74 -5.89
C ILE A 19 -6.32 4.39 -5.60
N ILE A 20 -6.65 3.95 -4.38
CA ILE A 20 -8.03 3.66 -3.97
C ILE A 20 -8.89 4.91 -4.08
N GLN A 21 -8.46 6.02 -3.47
CA GLN A 21 -9.20 7.30 -3.47
C GLN A 21 -9.38 7.87 -4.87
N ARG A 22 -8.39 7.73 -5.74
CA ARG A 22 -8.48 8.13 -7.14
C ARG A 22 -9.39 7.21 -7.94
N GLY A 23 -9.30 5.90 -7.74
CA GLY A 23 -10.22 4.93 -8.32
C GLY A 23 -11.67 5.23 -7.95
N CYS A 24 -11.95 5.59 -6.70
CA CYS A 24 -13.29 5.93 -6.24
C CYS A 24 -13.90 7.17 -6.92
N ARG A 25 -13.08 8.03 -7.54
CA ARG A 25 -13.54 9.16 -8.34
C ARG A 25 -13.85 8.79 -9.79
N LEU A 26 -13.37 7.63 -10.25
CA LEU A 26 -13.45 7.18 -11.65
C LEU A 26 -14.46 6.05 -11.86
N PHE A 27 -14.78 5.30 -10.80
CA PHE A 27 -15.64 4.11 -10.86
C PHE A 27 -16.77 4.19 -9.84
N ASP A 28 -17.93 3.65 -10.20
CA ASP A 28 -19.11 3.59 -9.31
C ASP A 28 -18.82 2.78 -8.05
N LYS A 29 -17.94 1.77 -8.17
CA LYS A 29 -17.51 0.89 -7.08
C LYS A 29 -16.09 0.42 -7.30
N VAL A 30 -15.28 0.48 -6.24
CA VAL A 30 -13.93 -0.08 -6.21
C VAL A 30 -13.91 -1.22 -5.21
N ILE A 31 -13.58 -2.43 -5.67
CA ILE A 31 -13.40 -3.60 -4.83
C ILE A 31 -11.90 -3.79 -4.60
N VAL A 32 -11.42 -3.50 -3.39
CA VAL A 32 -10.03 -3.75 -3.01
C VAL A 32 -9.88 -5.21 -2.60
N THR A 33 -9.17 -5.99 -3.40
CA THR A 33 -9.12 -7.45 -3.24
C THR A 33 -7.75 -7.91 -2.77
N VAL A 34 -7.71 -8.43 -1.55
CA VAL A 34 -6.50 -9.05 -0.99
C VAL A 34 -6.30 -10.42 -1.65
N LEU A 35 -5.24 -10.53 -2.46
CA LEU A 35 -4.86 -11.79 -3.08
C LEU A 35 -3.92 -12.58 -2.18
N ARG A 36 -4.15 -13.90 -2.13
CA ARG A 36 -3.23 -14.84 -1.47
C ARG A 36 -2.16 -15.29 -2.46
N ASN A 37 -0.91 -15.00 -2.17
CA ASN A 37 0.23 -15.56 -2.89
C ASN A 37 0.86 -16.70 -2.05
N PRO A 38 0.72 -17.97 -2.47
CA PRO A 38 1.26 -19.11 -1.72
C PRO A 38 2.81 -19.13 -1.67
N ASN A 39 3.48 -18.42 -2.57
CA ASN A 39 4.94 -18.38 -2.66
C ASN A 39 5.57 -17.27 -1.78
N LYS A 40 4.75 -16.55 -1.00
CA LYS A 40 5.22 -15.49 -0.11
C LYS A 40 4.81 -15.79 1.33
N SER A 41 5.68 -15.44 2.27
CA SER A 41 5.36 -15.39 3.70
C SER A 41 4.99 -13.95 4.07
N PRO A 42 3.69 -13.61 4.11
CA PRO A 42 3.28 -12.25 4.44
C PRO A 42 3.53 -11.94 5.92
N LEU A 43 3.73 -10.66 6.25
CA LEU A 43 3.85 -10.20 7.63
C LEU A 43 2.51 -10.30 8.35
N PHE A 44 1.42 -10.05 7.61
CA PHE A 44 0.05 -10.10 8.10
C PHE A 44 -0.75 -11.21 7.41
N THR A 45 -1.61 -11.87 8.17
CA THR A 45 -2.61 -12.80 7.64
C THR A 45 -3.54 -12.11 6.64
N VAL A 46 -4.28 -12.89 5.83
CA VAL A 46 -5.28 -12.32 4.91
C VAL A 46 -6.31 -11.49 5.68
N LEU A 47 -6.78 -12.00 6.81
CA LEU A 47 -7.79 -11.34 7.65
C LEU A 47 -7.28 -10.01 8.20
N GLU A 48 -6.07 -9.98 8.76
CA GLU A 48 -5.46 -8.74 9.26
C GLU A 48 -5.33 -7.68 8.15
N ARG A 49 -4.92 -8.09 6.95
CA ARG A 49 -4.81 -7.17 5.80
C ARG A 49 -6.15 -6.63 5.36
N VAL A 50 -7.19 -7.47 5.31
CA VAL A 50 -8.57 -7.05 5.00
C VAL A 50 -9.05 -6.03 6.04
N GLU A 51 -8.86 -6.29 7.32
CA GLU A 51 -9.29 -5.38 8.39
C GLU A 51 -8.53 -4.05 8.37
N GLN A 52 -7.21 -4.08 8.11
CA GLN A 52 -6.42 -2.86 7.89
C GLN A 52 -7.00 -2.00 6.76
N ILE A 53 -7.31 -2.62 5.61
CA ILE A 53 -7.87 -1.88 4.47
C ILE A 53 -9.23 -1.30 4.83
N LYS A 54 -10.14 -2.09 5.42
CA LYS A 54 -11.48 -1.63 5.84
C LYS A 54 -11.40 -0.41 6.74
N LEU A 55 -10.55 -0.45 7.77
CA LEU A 55 -10.34 0.68 8.68
C LEU A 55 -9.83 1.92 7.94
N CYS A 56 -8.92 1.74 6.99
CA CYS A 56 -8.33 2.84 6.23
C CYS A 56 -9.31 3.43 5.19
N THR A 57 -10.30 2.67 4.72
CA THR A 57 -11.22 3.09 3.65
C THR A 57 -12.66 3.29 4.11
N GLN A 58 -12.97 3.22 5.42
CA GLN A 58 -14.33 3.36 5.95
C GLN A 58 -15.05 4.67 5.58
N HIS A 59 -14.29 5.71 5.25
CA HIS A 59 -14.80 7.02 4.84
C HIS A 59 -15.19 7.07 3.35
N LEU A 60 -14.90 6.02 2.58
CA LEU A 60 -15.18 5.92 1.15
C LEU A 60 -16.40 5.02 0.92
N PRO A 61 -17.59 5.58 0.62
CA PRO A 61 -18.84 4.81 0.58
C PRO A 61 -18.92 3.82 -0.59
N ASN A 62 -18.10 4.01 -1.62
CA ASN A 62 -18.05 3.15 -2.80
C ASN A 62 -16.88 2.16 -2.81
N VAL A 63 -16.25 1.91 -1.65
CA VAL A 63 -15.22 0.87 -1.49
C VAL A 63 -15.83 -0.40 -0.88
N GLU A 64 -15.60 -1.53 -1.52
CA GLU A 64 -15.76 -2.86 -0.93
C GLU A 64 -14.36 -3.45 -0.69
N VAL A 65 -14.17 -4.16 0.43
CA VAL A 65 -12.93 -4.87 0.72
C VAL A 65 -13.24 -6.36 0.79
N ASP A 66 -12.49 -7.15 0.04
CA ASP A 66 -12.68 -8.59 -0.06
C ASP A 66 -11.32 -9.30 -0.17
N SER A 67 -11.33 -10.63 -0.14
CA SER A 67 -10.15 -11.45 -0.40
C SER A 67 -10.48 -12.58 -1.34
N PHE A 68 -9.48 -12.99 -2.14
CA PHE A 68 -9.68 -14.08 -3.09
C PHE A 68 -8.43 -14.96 -3.21
N THR A 69 -8.67 -16.24 -3.45
CA THR A 69 -7.64 -17.22 -3.79
C THR A 69 -7.96 -17.80 -5.16
N GLY A 70 -7.08 -17.58 -6.13
CA GLY A 70 -7.26 -18.00 -7.51
C GLY A 70 -6.80 -16.92 -8.48
N LEU A 71 -7.22 -17.05 -9.74
CA LEU A 71 -6.92 -16.06 -10.79
C LEU A 71 -7.76 -14.80 -10.60
N THR A 72 -7.13 -13.63 -10.65
CA THR A 72 -7.79 -12.33 -10.52
C THR A 72 -8.93 -12.15 -11.53
N VAL A 73 -8.76 -12.65 -12.75
CA VAL A 73 -9.76 -12.60 -13.82
C VAL A 73 -11.02 -13.38 -13.47
N GLU A 74 -10.89 -14.54 -12.82
CA GLU A 74 -12.05 -15.33 -12.40
C GLU A 74 -12.84 -14.63 -11.28
N TYR A 75 -12.14 -13.96 -10.38
CA TYR A 75 -12.79 -13.11 -9.39
C TYR A 75 -13.48 -11.89 -10.02
N ALA A 76 -12.89 -11.31 -11.07
CA ALA A 76 -13.51 -10.24 -11.83
C ALA A 76 -14.82 -10.68 -12.49
N LYS A 77 -14.85 -11.87 -13.10
CA LYS A 77 -16.08 -12.50 -13.62
C LYS A 77 -17.12 -12.69 -12.53
N LEU A 78 -16.73 -13.24 -11.37
CA LEU A 78 -17.63 -13.45 -10.23
C LEU A 78 -18.30 -12.16 -9.74
N LYS A 79 -17.54 -11.07 -9.68
CA LYS A 79 -18.03 -9.75 -9.26
C LYS A 79 -18.64 -8.92 -10.40
N LYS A 80 -18.66 -9.45 -11.63
CA LYS A 80 -19.07 -8.74 -12.85
C LYS A 80 -18.32 -7.40 -13.02
N ALA A 81 -17.04 -7.40 -12.66
CA ALA A 81 -16.15 -6.26 -12.80
C ALA A 81 -15.42 -6.35 -14.14
N GLN A 82 -15.41 -5.25 -14.89
CA GLN A 82 -14.80 -5.17 -16.23
C GLN A 82 -13.44 -4.48 -16.21
N VAL A 83 -13.00 -3.97 -15.04
CA VAL A 83 -11.75 -3.23 -14.91
C VAL A 83 -10.89 -3.80 -13.79
N LEU A 84 -9.62 -4.05 -14.09
CA LEU A 84 -8.55 -4.19 -13.11
C LEU A 84 -7.83 -2.85 -12.97
N LEU A 85 -7.92 -2.23 -11.81
CA LEU A 85 -7.19 -1.03 -11.46
C LEU A 85 -5.78 -1.42 -11.00
N ARG A 86 -4.74 -0.71 -11.46
CA ARG A 86 -3.34 -0.91 -11.04
C ARG A 86 -2.64 0.43 -10.86
N GLY A 87 -1.70 0.48 -9.92
CA GLY A 87 -0.83 1.64 -9.70
C GLY A 87 0.53 1.44 -10.36
N LEU A 88 1.05 2.45 -11.06
CA LEU A 88 2.41 2.46 -11.61
C LEU A 88 3.25 3.49 -10.86
N ARG A 89 4.41 3.09 -10.34
CA ARG A 89 5.28 4.00 -9.56
C ARG A 89 6.51 4.43 -10.33
N VAL A 90 7.16 3.46 -10.97
CA VAL A 90 8.38 3.63 -11.75
C VAL A 90 8.27 2.86 -13.05
N LEU A 91 9.12 3.19 -14.03
CA LEU A 91 9.10 2.53 -15.35
C LEU A 91 9.28 1.00 -15.25
N SER A 92 10.05 0.51 -14.28
CA SER A 92 10.27 -0.92 -14.09
C SER A 92 9.03 -1.68 -13.57
N ASP A 93 8.06 -1.00 -12.97
CA ASP A 93 6.77 -1.63 -12.65
C ASP A 93 5.95 -1.82 -13.95
N PHE A 94 6.05 -0.89 -14.90
CA PHE A 94 5.21 -0.88 -16.11
C PHE A 94 5.35 -2.14 -16.96
N GLU A 95 6.57 -2.63 -17.21
CA GLU A 95 6.77 -3.83 -18.03
C GLU A 95 6.07 -5.06 -17.44
N LYS A 96 6.23 -5.29 -16.13
CA LYS A 96 5.62 -6.41 -15.42
C LYS A 96 4.10 -6.29 -15.40
N GLU A 97 3.62 -5.07 -15.15
CA GLU A 97 2.20 -4.77 -15.08
C GLU A 97 1.51 -4.88 -16.44
N LEU A 98 2.17 -4.43 -17.51
CA LEU A 98 1.69 -4.56 -18.89
C LEU A 98 1.63 -6.03 -19.32
N GLN A 99 2.67 -6.82 -19.02
CA GLN A 99 2.65 -8.26 -19.26
C GLN A 99 1.47 -8.94 -18.55
N MET A 100 1.21 -8.58 -17.29
CA MET A 100 0.08 -9.11 -16.54
C MET A 100 -1.26 -8.68 -17.12
N ALA A 101 -1.40 -7.43 -17.58
CA ALA A 101 -2.60 -6.94 -18.26
C ALA A 101 -2.91 -7.75 -19.52
N HIS A 102 -1.92 -7.96 -20.39
CA HIS A 102 -2.08 -8.79 -21.58
C HIS A 102 -2.44 -10.23 -21.23
N THR A 103 -1.78 -10.81 -20.23
CA THR A 103 -2.10 -12.17 -19.76
C THR A 103 -3.56 -12.25 -19.30
N ASN A 104 -4.03 -11.29 -18.50
CA ASN A 104 -5.42 -11.26 -18.04
C ASN A 104 -6.41 -11.13 -19.21
N HIS A 105 -6.11 -10.28 -20.20
CA HIS A 105 -6.93 -10.11 -21.40
C HIS A 105 -7.00 -11.39 -22.25
N THR A 106 -5.91 -12.18 -22.34
CA THR A 106 -5.97 -13.49 -23.02
C THR A 106 -6.86 -14.52 -22.31
N LEU A 107 -7.08 -14.36 -20.99
CA LEU A 107 -7.93 -15.25 -20.19
C LEU A 107 -9.41 -14.80 -20.19
N TRP A 108 -9.66 -13.54 -20.49
CA TRP A 108 -10.99 -12.96 -20.64
C TRP A 108 -10.89 -11.63 -21.40
N ASP A 109 -11.37 -11.62 -22.63
CA ASP A 109 -11.29 -10.49 -23.56
C ASP A 109 -12.12 -9.27 -23.15
N GLU A 110 -13.12 -9.42 -22.27
CA GLU A 110 -13.89 -8.29 -21.74
C GLU A 110 -13.21 -7.58 -20.54
N ILE A 111 -12.08 -8.09 -20.02
CA ILE A 111 -11.36 -7.39 -18.94
C ILE A 111 -10.43 -6.32 -19.51
N GLU A 112 -10.57 -5.12 -18.98
CA GLU A 112 -9.64 -4.01 -19.21
C GLU A 112 -8.74 -3.80 -17.99
N THR A 113 -7.50 -3.37 -18.22
CA THR A 113 -6.60 -2.93 -17.14
C THR A 113 -6.37 -1.43 -17.23
N VAL A 114 -6.72 -0.72 -16.16
CA VAL A 114 -6.50 0.73 -16.04
C VAL A 114 -5.33 0.99 -15.10
N PHE A 115 -4.32 1.67 -15.63
CA PHE A 115 -3.16 2.11 -14.86
C PHE A 115 -3.31 3.55 -14.40
N LEU A 116 -3.10 3.78 -13.11
CA LEU A 116 -2.94 5.11 -12.53
C LEU A 116 -1.47 5.32 -12.16
N ALA A 117 -0.86 6.37 -12.69
CA ALA A 117 0.45 6.82 -12.23
C ALA A 117 0.35 7.27 -10.77
N THR A 118 1.18 6.72 -9.91
CA THR A 118 1.21 7.00 -8.46
C THR A 118 1.66 8.45 -8.24
N SER A 119 1.05 9.14 -7.27
CA SER A 119 1.48 10.49 -6.89
C SER A 119 2.98 10.52 -6.54
N ASN A 120 3.68 11.59 -6.94
CA ASN A 120 5.15 11.68 -6.84
C ASN A 120 5.67 11.41 -5.41
N GLU A 121 4.94 11.90 -4.40
CA GLU A 121 5.23 11.70 -2.98
C GLU A 121 5.24 10.22 -2.52
N TYR A 122 4.61 9.31 -3.28
CA TYR A 122 4.55 7.88 -2.97
C TYR A 122 5.24 7.01 -4.03
N SER A 123 5.94 7.61 -5.01
CA SER A 123 6.60 6.89 -6.10
C SER A 123 7.68 5.90 -5.63
N PHE A 124 8.33 6.17 -4.50
CA PHE A 124 9.32 5.26 -3.91
C PHE A 124 8.70 4.20 -2.98
N LEU A 125 7.41 4.33 -2.67
CA LEU A 125 6.78 3.57 -1.59
C LEU A 125 6.38 2.16 -2.03
N SER A 126 6.86 1.16 -1.30
CA SER A 126 6.44 -0.23 -1.43
C SER A 126 6.22 -0.85 -0.06
N SER A 127 5.31 -1.83 0.07
CA SER A 127 5.15 -2.57 1.32
C SER A 127 6.44 -3.30 1.73
N SER A 128 7.27 -3.72 0.78
CA SER A 128 8.58 -4.33 1.07
C SER A 128 9.52 -3.35 1.77
N VAL A 129 9.61 -2.11 1.27
CA VAL A 129 10.42 -1.04 1.86
C VAL A 129 9.91 -0.68 3.26
N VAL A 130 8.58 -0.56 3.42
CA VAL A 130 7.96 -0.33 4.75
C VAL A 130 8.35 -1.43 5.74
N LYS A 131 8.23 -2.70 5.34
CA LYS A 131 8.59 -3.83 6.20
C LYS A 131 10.07 -3.87 6.54
N GLU A 132 10.94 -3.54 5.59
CA GLU A 132 12.38 -3.47 5.79
C GLU A 132 12.77 -2.39 6.81
N ILE A 133 12.27 -1.16 6.65
CA ILE A 133 12.51 -0.05 7.58
C ILE A 133 12.08 -0.45 9.00
N ALA A 134 10.85 -0.96 9.15
CA ALA A 134 10.34 -1.34 10.46
C ALA A 134 11.09 -2.53 11.08
N LYS A 135 11.50 -3.51 10.27
CA LYS A 135 12.30 -4.66 10.72
C LYS A 135 13.63 -4.22 11.35
N PHE A 136 14.24 -3.16 10.83
CA PHE A 136 15.49 -2.61 11.34
C PHE A 136 15.30 -1.44 12.32
N GLY A 137 14.08 -1.24 12.84
CA GLY A 137 13.79 -0.27 13.91
C GLY A 137 13.55 1.17 13.45
N GLY A 138 13.47 1.43 12.14
CA GLY A 138 13.08 2.74 11.60
C GLY A 138 11.58 3.02 11.75
N SER A 139 11.22 4.30 11.83
CA SER A 139 9.82 4.74 11.82
C SER A 139 9.21 4.65 10.42
N VAL A 140 7.96 4.19 10.35
CA VAL A 140 7.15 4.10 9.12
C VAL A 140 5.90 4.97 9.18
N ASP A 141 5.79 5.86 10.18
CA ASP A 141 4.58 6.66 10.44
C ASP A 141 4.19 7.59 9.27
N HIS A 142 5.17 7.93 8.43
CA HIS A 142 5.02 8.77 7.24
C HIS A 142 4.76 7.97 5.96
N LEU A 143 4.67 6.64 6.04
CA LEU A 143 4.55 5.74 4.88
C LEU A 143 3.22 4.96 4.88
N VAL A 144 2.58 4.84 6.03
CA VAL A 144 1.35 4.08 6.21
C VAL A 144 0.38 4.83 7.14
N PRO A 145 -0.92 4.52 7.11
CA PRO A 145 -1.86 5.03 8.11
C PRO A 145 -1.43 4.68 9.53
N GLN A 146 -1.72 5.57 10.49
CA GLN A 146 -1.26 5.44 11.88
C GLN A 146 -1.58 4.07 12.51
N GLN A 147 -2.79 3.56 12.32
CA GLN A 147 -3.19 2.25 12.87
C GLN A 147 -2.35 1.11 12.28
N VAL A 148 -2.01 1.19 11.00
CA VAL A 148 -1.16 0.20 10.31
C VAL A 148 0.28 0.27 10.81
N ALA A 149 0.82 1.47 11.09
CA ALA A 149 2.14 1.62 11.69
C ALA A 149 2.21 0.91 13.06
N LEU A 150 1.19 1.10 13.91
CA LEU A 150 1.09 0.44 15.20
C LEU A 150 1.06 -1.10 15.06
N ASP A 151 0.32 -1.63 14.09
CA ASP A 151 0.27 -3.06 13.84
C ASP A 151 1.62 -3.62 13.39
N ILE A 152 2.34 -2.89 12.53
CA ILE A 152 3.70 -3.26 12.08
C ILE A 152 4.66 -3.31 13.28
N TYR A 153 4.67 -2.28 14.12
CA TYR A 153 5.56 -2.24 15.29
C TYR A 153 5.26 -3.38 16.25
N ARG A 154 3.98 -3.69 16.49
CA ARG A 154 3.57 -4.84 17.32
C ARG A 154 4.07 -6.17 16.75
N CYS A 155 3.99 -6.36 15.43
CA CYS A 155 4.50 -7.57 14.78
C CYS A 155 6.01 -7.72 14.95
N TYR A 156 6.79 -6.66 14.74
CA TYR A 156 8.25 -6.74 14.87
C TYR A 156 8.76 -6.78 16.32
N ALA A 157 8.07 -6.14 17.26
CA ALA A 157 8.39 -6.22 18.68
C ALA A 157 8.20 -7.65 19.24
N LYS A 158 7.16 -8.37 18.78
CA LYS A 158 6.98 -9.81 19.09
C LYS A 158 8.12 -10.67 18.57
N ASN A 159 8.74 -10.26 17.47
CA ASN A 159 9.82 -11.01 16.81
C ASN A 159 11.23 -10.63 17.32
N HIS A 160 11.38 -9.49 18.01
CA HIS A 160 12.66 -9.01 18.56
C HIS A 160 12.44 -8.32 19.93
N PRO A 161 12.36 -9.08 21.03
CA PRO A 161 12.24 -8.50 22.37
C PRO A 161 13.57 -7.83 22.78
N GLY A 162 13.80 -6.59 22.33
CA GLY A 162 15.02 -5.84 22.68
C GLY A 162 15.24 -4.51 21.94
N THR A 163 14.49 -4.19 20.89
CA THR A 163 14.61 -2.90 20.19
C THR A 163 13.77 -1.83 20.86
N THR A 164 14.45 -0.89 21.54
CA THR A 164 13.82 0.31 22.08
C THR A 164 13.34 1.22 20.95
N HIS A 165 12.04 1.53 20.91
CA HIS A 165 11.50 2.52 19.99
C HIS A 165 12.09 3.90 20.31
N PRO A 166 12.44 4.73 19.31
CA PRO A 166 12.83 6.10 19.57
C PRO A 166 11.61 6.86 20.11
N SER A 167 11.70 7.27 21.37
CA SER A 167 10.78 8.21 21.99
C SER A 167 10.71 9.47 21.14
N LYS A 168 9.48 9.99 20.94
CA LYS A 168 9.20 11.29 20.32
C LYS A 168 10.25 12.32 20.76
N THR A 169 11.03 12.83 19.81
CA THR A 169 11.95 13.95 20.04
C THR A 169 11.15 15.19 20.41
N ASN A 170 11.49 15.78 21.54
CA ASN A 170 10.98 17.07 22.00
C ASN A 170 11.46 18.20 21.05
N PRO A 171 10.71 19.30 20.87
CA PRO A 171 11.10 20.35 19.95
C PRO A 171 12.18 21.28 20.54
N GLN A 172 13.16 21.59 19.69
CA GLN A 172 13.96 22.81 19.63
C GLN A 172 14.75 23.27 20.88
N THR A 173 16.08 23.15 20.77
CA THR A 173 17.03 24.06 21.45
C THR A 173 17.41 25.16 20.44
N PRO A 174 17.35 26.46 20.78
CA PRO A 174 17.76 27.51 19.85
C PRO A 174 19.28 27.50 19.67
N LEU A 175 19.74 27.68 18.42
CA LEU A 175 21.14 27.95 18.11
C LEU A 175 21.57 29.24 18.81
N ASN A 176 22.66 29.15 19.58
CA ASN A 176 23.35 30.32 20.11
C ASN A 176 24.30 30.85 19.02
N PRO A 177 24.28 32.16 18.68
CA PRO A 177 25.16 32.71 17.66
C PRO A 177 26.61 32.82 18.19
N LEU A 178 27.55 32.15 17.52
CA LEU A 178 28.98 32.34 17.71
C LEU A 178 29.40 33.69 17.11
N ILE A 179 29.63 34.63 18.04
CA ILE A 179 30.73 35.60 18.14
C ILE A 179 31.45 35.93 16.82
N LEU A 180 31.28 37.20 16.44
CA LEU A 180 32.07 37.93 15.44
C LEU A 180 33.39 38.36 16.10
N ASP A 181 34.50 37.67 15.81
CA ASP A 181 35.82 38.19 16.15
C ASP A 181 36.22 39.22 15.09
N GLN A 182 36.25 40.49 15.51
CA GLN A 182 37.10 41.52 14.94
C GLN A 182 38.51 41.32 15.50
N GLU A 183 39.55 41.34 14.66
CA GLU A 183 40.71 42.24 14.77
C GLU A 183 41.83 41.89 13.78
N THR A 184 42.36 42.96 13.16
CA THR A 184 43.61 43.16 12.40
C THR A 184 43.81 42.50 11.04
#